data_AF-A0A820HHQ0-F1
#
_entry.id   AF-A0A820HHQ0-F1
#
_cell.length_a   1.000
_cell.length_b   1.000
_cell.length_c   1.000
_cell.angle_alpha   90.00
_cell.angle_beta   90.00
_cell.angle_gamma   90.00
#
_symmetry.space_group_name_H-M   'P 1'
#
loop_
_entity.id
_entity.type
_entity.pdbx_description
1 polymer ?
#
loop_
_entity_poly.entity_id
_entity_poly.type
_entity_poly.pdbx_seq_one_letter_code
_entity_poly.pdbx_strand_id
1 'polypeptide(L)'
;TFLEVWIGDEILTKQGIDTVQLEPTPYNNTKSAEYQQMFSGTPYPFGLDPIWQLSENKITFTNSVKMKFAIIIGIIQMGFGVFLSLWNHLHFNHRYAIYLEFLPQIIFLSCIFFYLIILIFYKWTHFDGSVSTQAPSLLIQLINMILLSYPSEPESSRTFYSGQQGIQTALIILAVICIPWMLLGKPIYRIIMNKRRANVEMSEVWVEQGIHTIEYFLGCISHTASYLRLWALSLAHAQLSEVLWQMVLHIGLSMNGYIGCIASFLVFMPWSCLTVFILLLMEGLSAFLHALRLHWVEFQSKFYKGEGYPFIPFSFRLLLDEVPIEG
;
A
#
# COMPACT_ATOMS: atom_id res chain seq x y z
N THR A 1 3.94 -11.30 -13.14
CA THR A 1 3.11 -10.08 -13.15
C THR A 1 3.39 -9.12 -11.99
N PHE A 2 3.09 -9.42 -10.71
CA PHE A 2 3.41 -8.50 -9.57
C PHE A 2 4.93 -8.24 -9.43
N LEU A 3 5.71 -9.32 -9.53
CA LEU A 3 7.16 -9.24 -9.53
C LEU A 3 7.71 -8.55 -10.78
N GLU A 4 7.12 -8.76 -11.96
CA GLU A 4 7.63 -8.20 -13.22
C GLU A 4 7.45 -6.69 -13.34
N VAL A 5 6.38 -6.10 -12.78
CA VAL A 5 6.20 -4.64 -12.77
C VAL A 5 7.20 -3.97 -11.83
N TRP A 6 7.44 -4.58 -10.65
CA TRP A 6 8.40 -4.10 -9.65
C TRP A 6 9.86 -4.33 -10.08
N ILE A 7 10.13 -5.47 -10.71
CA ILE A 7 11.42 -5.81 -11.33
C ILE A 7 11.67 -4.93 -12.55
N GLY A 8 10.64 -4.59 -13.35
CA GLY A 8 10.77 -3.74 -14.53
C GLY A 8 11.26 -2.32 -14.21
N ASP A 9 10.68 -1.69 -13.17
CA ASP A 9 11.11 -0.36 -12.72
C ASP A 9 12.51 -0.35 -12.10
N GLU A 10 12.94 -1.48 -11.50
CA GLU A 10 14.25 -1.59 -10.82
C GLU A 10 15.38 -2.12 -11.74
N ILE A 11 15.03 -2.84 -12.82
CA ILE A 11 15.95 -3.22 -13.92
C ILE A 11 16.29 -2.00 -14.77
N LEU A 12 15.36 -1.05 -14.97
CA LEU A 12 15.66 0.23 -15.61
C LEU A 12 16.72 1.04 -14.84
N THR A 13 16.80 0.87 -13.51
CA THR A 13 17.87 1.43 -12.68
C THR A 13 19.21 0.69 -12.80
N LYS A 14 19.22 -0.54 -13.33
CA LYS A 14 20.43 -1.35 -13.54
C LYS A 14 20.98 -1.30 -14.97
N GLN A 15 20.23 -0.78 -15.94
CA GLN A 15 20.73 -0.57 -17.30
C GLN A 15 21.58 0.70 -17.41
N GLY A 16 22.74 0.68 -16.74
CA GLY A 16 23.97 1.36 -17.18
C GLY A 16 23.85 2.79 -17.70
N ILE A 17 23.07 3.65 -17.06
CA ILE A 17 23.27 5.10 -17.16
C ILE A 17 24.17 5.45 -15.99
N ASP A 18 25.46 5.57 -16.29
CA ASP A 18 26.46 6.08 -15.37
C ASP A 18 25.96 7.38 -14.74
N THR A 19 25.98 7.42 -13.41
CA THR A 19 25.36 8.41 -12.52
C THR A 19 23.83 8.27 -12.41
N VAL A 20 23.38 7.79 -11.24
CA VAL A 20 22.05 8.18 -10.74
C VAL A 20 22.10 9.69 -10.62
N GLN A 21 21.66 10.40 -11.67
CA GLN A 21 21.57 11.85 -11.71
C GLN A 21 20.50 12.27 -10.69
N LEU A 22 20.96 12.43 -9.44
CA LEU A 22 20.25 13.11 -8.35
C LEU A 22 20.14 14.61 -8.61
N GLU A 23 20.86 15.11 -9.61
CA GLU A 23 20.81 16.49 -10.05
C GLU A 23 19.67 16.63 -11.08
N PRO A 24 18.68 17.50 -10.83
CA PRO A 24 17.74 17.91 -11.87
C PRO A 24 18.56 18.71 -12.89
N THR A 25 19.06 18.09 -13.96
CA THR A 25 19.69 18.84 -15.05
C THR A 25 18.61 19.70 -15.69
N PRO A 26 18.62 21.04 -15.52
CA PRO A 26 17.63 21.88 -16.17
C PRO A 26 17.90 21.85 -17.68
N TYR A 27 16.83 21.90 -18.47
CA TYR A 27 16.81 21.81 -19.94
C TYR A 27 17.70 22.84 -20.69
N ASN A 28 18.47 23.71 -20.00
CA ASN A 28 19.31 24.72 -20.64
C ASN A 28 20.65 24.93 -19.90
N ASN A 29 21.73 24.48 -20.55
CA ASN A 29 23.09 24.40 -20.01
C ASN A 29 23.86 25.73 -19.87
N THR A 30 23.19 26.89 -19.89
CA THR A 30 23.90 28.20 -19.94
C THR A 30 23.94 28.98 -18.62
N LYS A 31 23.42 28.43 -17.51
CA LYS A 31 23.48 29.04 -16.17
C LYS A 31 23.71 28.04 -15.03
N SER A 32 24.34 26.90 -15.33
CA SER A 32 24.47 25.76 -14.40
C SER A 32 25.18 26.08 -13.08
N ALA A 33 26.17 26.97 -13.07
CA ALA A 33 26.97 27.24 -11.86
C ALA A 33 26.22 28.01 -10.75
N GLU A 34 25.25 28.87 -11.06
CA GLU A 34 24.51 29.65 -10.05
C GLU A 34 23.38 28.84 -9.37
N TYR A 35 22.77 27.88 -10.08
CA TYR A 35 21.71 27.03 -9.52
C TYR A 35 22.25 25.82 -8.73
N GLN A 36 23.50 25.41 -8.99
CA GLN A 36 24.15 24.28 -8.30
C GLN A 36 24.34 24.51 -6.78
N GLN A 37 24.45 25.76 -6.33
CA GLN A 37 24.64 26.07 -4.91
C GLN A 37 23.34 26.11 -4.09
N MET A 38 22.16 26.25 -4.71
CA MET A 38 20.93 26.56 -3.96
C MET A 38 20.18 25.32 -3.42
N PHE A 39 20.53 24.10 -3.82
CA PHE A 39 19.70 22.91 -3.54
C PHE A 39 20.45 21.70 -2.98
N SER A 40 21.77 21.80 -2.76
CA SER A 40 22.54 20.73 -2.13
C SER A 40 22.46 20.83 -0.60
N GLY A 41 21.71 19.92 0.03
CA GLY A 41 21.89 19.59 1.45
C GLY A 41 20.84 20.11 2.43
N THR A 42 19.75 20.75 1.97
CA THR A 42 18.60 21.06 2.83
C THR A 42 17.34 20.38 2.30
N PRO A 43 16.67 19.53 3.09
CA PRO A 43 15.43 18.91 2.66
C PRO A 43 14.33 19.97 2.54
N TYR A 44 13.51 19.84 1.48
CA TYR A 44 12.35 20.69 1.30
C TYR A 44 11.38 20.52 2.48
N PRO A 45 10.91 21.61 3.12
CA PRO A 45 10.23 21.52 4.41
C PRO A 45 8.86 20.83 4.35
N PHE A 46 8.15 20.92 3.22
CA PHE A 46 6.83 20.31 3.09
C PHE A 46 6.52 19.88 1.66
N GLY A 47 6.28 18.59 1.45
CA GLY A 47 5.87 18.05 0.15
C GLY A 47 7.05 17.66 -0.73
N LEU A 48 6.79 17.57 -2.04
CA LEU A 48 7.80 17.27 -3.06
C LEU A 48 8.49 18.56 -3.47
N ASP A 49 9.82 18.52 -3.61
CA ASP A 49 10.57 19.65 -4.15
C ASP A 49 10.10 19.96 -5.60
N PRO A 50 9.67 21.21 -5.90
CA PRO A 50 9.24 21.61 -7.24
C PRO A 50 10.27 21.39 -8.35
N ILE A 51 11.57 21.33 -8.01
CA ILE A 51 12.62 21.13 -9.01
C ILE A 51 12.49 19.79 -9.75
N TRP A 52 11.85 18.79 -9.13
CA TRP A 52 11.53 17.51 -9.77
C TRP A 52 10.54 17.63 -10.92
N GLN A 53 9.81 18.74 -11.07
CA GLN A 53 8.94 18.92 -12.23
C GLN A 53 9.74 19.18 -13.52
N LEU A 54 10.96 19.72 -13.39
CA LEU A 54 11.86 20.09 -14.49
C LEU A 54 12.87 18.99 -14.84
N SER A 55 13.01 17.95 -14.01
CA SER A 55 14.01 16.90 -14.22
C SER A 55 13.55 15.82 -15.18
N GLU A 56 14.49 15.27 -15.95
CA GLU A 56 14.22 14.15 -16.88
C GLU A 56 13.82 12.87 -16.13
N ASN A 57 14.39 12.66 -14.94
CA ASN A 57 14.16 11.45 -14.12
C ASN A 57 12.95 11.54 -13.16
N LYS A 58 12.03 12.50 -13.36
CA LYS A 58 10.89 12.74 -12.47
C LYS A 58 9.98 11.52 -12.28
N ILE A 59 9.74 10.76 -13.35
CA ILE A 59 8.79 9.63 -13.34
C ILE A 59 9.36 8.51 -12.47
N THR A 60 10.63 8.14 -12.67
CA THR A 60 11.31 7.09 -11.90
C THR A 60 11.34 7.42 -10.41
N PHE A 61 11.64 8.67 -10.05
CA PHE A 61 11.66 9.11 -8.65
C PHE A 61 10.25 9.10 -8.01
N THR A 62 9.28 9.78 -8.64
CA THR A 62 7.92 9.90 -8.09
C THR A 62 7.21 8.56 -8.02
N ASN A 63 7.48 7.65 -8.96
CA ASN A 63 6.99 6.28 -8.94
C ASN A 63 7.49 5.54 -7.69
N SER A 64 8.81 5.51 -7.48
CA SER A 64 9.42 4.85 -6.31
C SER A 64 8.87 5.36 -4.98
N VAL A 65 8.68 6.68 -4.87
CA VAL A 65 8.15 7.33 -3.67
C VAL A 65 6.69 6.94 -3.44
N LYS A 66 5.82 7.12 -4.44
CA LYS A 66 4.38 6.83 -4.32
C LYS A 66 4.12 5.35 -4.00
N MET A 67 4.88 4.45 -4.59
CA MET A 67 4.80 3.01 -4.34
C MET A 67 5.11 2.67 -2.88
N LYS A 68 6.20 3.23 -2.31
CA LYS A 68 6.56 3.00 -0.90
C LYS A 68 5.53 3.59 0.06
N PHE A 69 5.00 4.78 -0.24
CA PHE A 69 3.92 5.37 0.54
C PHE A 69 2.65 4.51 0.55
N ALA A 70 2.27 3.93 -0.60
CA ALA A 70 1.12 3.04 -0.68
C ALA A 70 1.28 1.81 0.22
N ILE A 71 2.47 1.21 0.25
CA ILE A 71 2.79 0.08 1.14
C ILE A 71 2.72 0.49 2.61
N ILE A 72 3.30 1.64 2.99
CA ILE A 72 3.28 2.14 4.38
C ILE A 72 1.83 2.35 4.86
N ILE A 73 1.02 3.07 4.07
CA ILE A 73 -0.39 3.33 4.40
C ILE A 73 -1.14 2.01 4.54
N GLY A 74 -0.92 1.07 3.62
CA GLY A 74 -1.59 -0.23 3.65
C GLY A 74 -1.30 -1.02 4.92
N ILE A 75 -0.03 -1.16 5.29
CA ILE A 75 0.36 -1.94 6.47
C ILE A 75 -0.14 -1.26 7.76
N ILE A 76 -0.14 0.07 7.83
CA ILE A 76 -0.72 0.81 8.97
C ILE A 76 -2.23 0.57 9.06
N GLN A 77 -2.96 0.71 7.95
CA GLN A 77 -4.43 0.48 7.92
C GLN A 77 -4.78 -0.97 8.27
N MET A 78 -4.01 -1.93 7.76
CA MET A 78 -4.18 -3.35 8.07
C MET A 78 -3.83 -3.68 9.52
N GLY A 79 -2.81 -3.04 10.09
CA GLY A 79 -2.48 -3.16 11.52
C GLY A 79 -3.60 -2.61 12.39
N PHE A 80 -4.12 -1.43 12.04
CA PHE A 80 -5.27 -0.83 12.72
C PHE A 80 -6.51 -1.74 12.69
N GLY A 81 -6.79 -2.41 11.57
CA GLY A 81 -7.89 -3.38 11.47
C GLY A 81 -7.76 -4.56 12.46
N VAL A 82 -6.54 -5.09 12.66
CA VAL A 82 -6.29 -6.16 13.65
C VAL A 82 -6.43 -5.63 15.09
N PHE A 83 -6.03 -4.39 15.36
CA PHE A 83 -6.27 -3.75 16.66
C PHE A 83 -7.77 -3.56 16.97
N LEU A 84 -8.61 -3.27 15.97
CA LEU A 84 -10.06 -3.24 16.18
C LEU A 84 -10.63 -4.62 16.52
N SER A 85 -10.06 -5.68 15.95
CA SER A 85 -10.41 -7.06 16.33
C SER A 85 -10.11 -7.34 17.81
N LEU A 86 -9.02 -6.82 18.37
CA LEU A 86 -8.75 -6.89 19.81
C LEU A 86 -9.85 -6.22 20.64
N TRP A 87 -10.28 -5.02 20.23
CA TRP A 87 -11.36 -4.31 20.94
C TRP A 87 -12.67 -5.11 20.92
N ASN A 88 -12.95 -5.78 19.79
CA ASN A 88 -14.08 -6.67 19.64
C ASN A 88 -14.01 -7.85 20.64
N HIS A 89 -12.88 -8.55 20.71
CA HIS A 89 -12.69 -9.67 21.64
C HIS A 89 -12.71 -9.23 23.12
N LEU A 90 -12.26 -8.01 23.41
CA LEU A 90 -12.31 -7.41 24.74
C LEU A 90 -13.76 -7.13 25.16
N HIS A 91 -14.56 -6.51 24.28
CA HIS A 91 -15.96 -6.19 24.57
C HIS A 91 -16.79 -7.45 24.85
N PHE A 92 -16.63 -8.50 24.04
CA PHE A 92 -17.35 -9.75 24.22
C PHE A 92 -16.73 -10.70 25.26
N ASN A 93 -15.69 -10.30 26.01
CA ASN A 93 -15.05 -11.08 27.09
C ASN A 93 -14.51 -12.48 26.70
N HIS A 94 -14.23 -12.73 25.42
CA HIS A 94 -13.70 -14.01 24.95
C HIS A 94 -12.17 -14.07 25.08
N ARG A 95 -11.66 -14.23 26.30
CA ARG A 95 -10.22 -14.16 26.63
C ARG A 95 -9.34 -15.16 25.87
N TYR A 96 -9.83 -16.36 25.57
CA TYR A 96 -9.06 -17.36 24.82
C TYR A 96 -8.78 -16.92 23.38
N ALA A 97 -9.71 -16.19 22.75
CA ALA A 97 -9.54 -15.72 21.37
C ALA A 97 -8.44 -14.64 21.29
N ILE A 98 -8.24 -13.86 22.35
CA ILE A 98 -7.15 -12.86 22.41
C ILE A 98 -5.78 -13.55 22.26
N TYR A 99 -5.54 -14.64 23.00
CA TYR A 99 -4.25 -15.34 22.97
C TYR A 99 -4.07 -16.28 21.79
N LEU A 100 -5.16 -16.84 21.24
CA LEU A 100 -5.10 -17.88 20.20
C LEU A 100 -5.35 -17.36 18.79
N GLU A 101 -5.96 -16.18 18.64
CA GLU A 101 -6.30 -15.57 17.34
C GLU A 101 -5.60 -14.22 17.17
N PHE A 102 -5.86 -13.25 18.05
CA PHE A 102 -5.26 -11.91 17.92
C PHE A 102 -3.73 -11.91 18.07
N LEU A 103 -3.18 -12.61 19.07
CA LEU A 103 -1.75 -12.59 19.35
C LEU A 103 -0.90 -13.17 18.20
N PRO A 104 -1.20 -14.35 17.63
CA PRO A 104 -0.50 -14.85 16.45
C PRO A 104 -0.67 -13.93 15.23
N GLN A 105 -1.86 -13.34 15.04
CA GLN A 105 -2.12 -12.41 13.92
C GLN A 105 -1.24 -11.16 13.98
N ILE A 106 -1.15 -10.50 15.15
CA ILE A 106 -0.35 -9.28 15.32
C ILE A 106 1.16 -9.57 15.27
N ILE A 107 1.62 -10.69 15.85
CA ILE A 107 3.03 -11.10 15.79
C ILE A 107 3.42 -11.38 14.33
N PHE A 108 2.63 -12.17 13.62
CA PHE A 108 2.87 -12.50 12.22
C PHE A 108 2.94 -11.24 11.34
N LEU A 109 1.94 -10.35 11.46
CA LEU A 109 1.89 -9.10 10.72
C LEU A 109 3.11 -8.21 11.03
N SER A 110 3.51 -8.15 12.31
CA SER A 110 4.66 -7.34 12.73
C SER A 110 5.99 -7.89 12.23
N CYS A 111 6.18 -9.22 12.24
CA CYS A 111 7.46 -9.84 11.84
C CYS A 111 7.79 -9.62 10.36
N ILE A 112 6.79 -9.69 9.48
CA ILE A 112 7.01 -9.56 8.03
C ILE A 112 6.83 -8.11 7.58
N PHE A 113 5.67 -7.53 7.83
CA PHE A 113 5.26 -6.28 7.20
C PHE A 113 5.70 -5.05 7.98
N PHE A 114 5.66 -5.07 9.31
CA PHE A 114 6.18 -3.94 10.09
C PHE A 114 7.71 -3.83 9.96
N TYR A 115 8.42 -4.95 9.87
CA TYR A 115 9.84 -4.97 9.52
C TYR A 115 10.12 -4.33 8.15
N LEU A 116 9.25 -4.55 7.15
CA LEU A 116 9.37 -3.88 5.85
C LEU A 116 9.24 -2.36 5.95
N ILE A 117 8.31 -1.84 6.78
CA ILE A 117 8.21 -0.40 7.05
C ILE A 117 9.51 0.13 7.65
N ILE A 118 10.07 -0.57 8.65
CA ILE A 118 11.33 -0.17 9.30
C ILE A 118 12.46 -0.11 8.26
N LEU A 119 12.56 -1.08 7.35
CA LEU A 119 13.56 -1.06 6.28
C LEU A 119 13.37 0.10 5.30
N ILE A 120 12.13 0.48 4.98
CA ILE A 120 11.85 1.65 4.13
C ILE A 120 12.38 2.92 4.80
N PHE A 121 12.03 3.14 6.08
CA PHE A 121 12.51 4.30 6.81
C PHE A 121 14.03 4.28 7.00
N TYR A 122 14.60 3.12 7.32
CA TYR A 122 16.04 2.95 7.44
C TYR A 122 16.76 3.30 6.12
N LYS A 123 16.20 2.86 4.99
CA LYS A 123 16.72 3.23 3.67
C LYS A 123 16.66 4.74 3.43
N TRP A 124 15.59 5.42 3.87
CA TRP A 124 15.43 6.87 3.75
C TRP A 124 16.34 7.69 4.67
N THR A 125 16.71 7.16 5.84
CA THR A 125 17.57 7.88 6.80
C THR A 125 19.05 7.63 6.62
N HIS A 126 19.46 6.44 6.17
CA HIS A 126 20.86 6.02 6.19
C HIS A 126 21.60 6.20 4.85
N PHE A 127 20.89 6.16 3.71
CA PHE A 127 21.52 6.31 2.40
C PHE A 127 21.38 7.75 1.90
N ASP A 128 22.48 8.49 1.97
CA ASP A 128 22.61 9.82 1.36
C ASP A 128 23.17 9.72 -0.07
N GLY A 129 23.13 10.81 -0.83
CA GLY A 129 23.53 10.88 -2.25
C GLY A 129 24.95 10.38 -2.52
N SER A 130 25.85 10.44 -1.53
CA SER A 130 27.24 9.95 -1.61
C SER A 130 27.40 8.43 -1.47
N VAL A 131 26.41 7.73 -0.88
CA VAL A 131 26.44 6.27 -0.63
C VAL A 131 25.32 5.54 -1.41
N SER A 132 24.56 6.26 -2.23
CA SER A 132 23.37 5.75 -2.93
C SER A 132 23.66 4.65 -3.97
N THR A 133 24.86 4.58 -4.54
CA THR A 133 25.25 3.55 -5.52
C THR A 133 25.32 2.15 -4.91
N GLN A 134 25.35 2.05 -3.59
CA GLN A 134 25.51 0.80 -2.84
C GLN A 134 24.21 0.37 -2.13
N ALA A 135 23.09 1.05 -2.40
CA ALA A 135 21.84 0.82 -1.69
C ALA A 135 21.10 -0.43 -2.22
N PRO A 136 20.93 -1.50 -1.41
CA PRO A 136 20.22 -2.70 -1.82
C PRO A 136 18.71 -2.46 -2.05
N SER A 137 18.08 -3.33 -2.85
CA SER A 137 16.64 -3.28 -3.11
C SER A 137 15.83 -3.97 -2.01
N LEU A 138 14.69 -3.36 -1.68
CA LEU A 138 13.85 -3.82 -0.56
C LEU A 138 13.11 -5.13 -0.88
N LEU A 139 12.73 -5.35 -2.15
CA LEU A 139 12.04 -6.58 -2.56
C LEU A 139 12.98 -7.78 -2.63
N ILE A 140 14.19 -7.62 -3.19
CA ILE A 140 15.16 -8.72 -3.20
C ILE A 140 15.49 -9.09 -1.76
N GLN A 141 15.58 -8.12 -0.85
CA GLN A 141 15.72 -8.40 0.57
C GLN A 141 14.52 -9.15 1.16
N LEU A 142 13.28 -8.78 0.79
CA LEU A 142 12.08 -9.47 1.25
C LEU A 142 12.02 -10.92 0.73
N ILE A 143 12.40 -11.15 -0.52
CA ILE A 143 12.52 -12.49 -1.12
C ILE A 143 13.59 -13.29 -0.39
N ASN A 144 14.77 -12.73 -0.22
CA ASN A 144 15.91 -13.38 0.45
C ASN A 144 15.60 -13.70 1.91
N MET A 145 14.84 -12.85 2.59
CA MET A 145 14.32 -13.10 3.94
C MET A 145 13.39 -14.32 3.96
N ILE A 146 12.42 -14.41 3.05
CA ILE A 146 11.47 -15.55 2.99
C ILE A 146 12.16 -16.84 2.53
N LEU A 147 13.06 -16.76 1.56
CA LEU A 147 13.82 -17.89 1.01
C LEU A 147 14.95 -18.35 1.95
N LEU A 148 15.23 -17.60 3.03
CA LEU A 148 16.38 -17.83 3.93
C LEU A 148 17.71 -17.95 3.17
N SER A 149 17.85 -17.20 2.07
CA SER A 149 19.03 -17.22 1.21
C SER A 149 19.77 -15.90 1.34
N TYR A 150 20.96 -15.92 1.93
CA TYR A 150 21.80 -14.75 2.14
C TYR A 150 23.08 -14.90 1.31
N PRO A 151 23.10 -14.41 0.06
CA PRO A 151 24.28 -14.51 -0.79
C PRO A 151 25.42 -13.66 -0.22
N SER A 152 26.59 -14.28 -0.07
CA SER A 152 27.81 -13.69 0.50
C SER A 152 28.63 -12.84 -0.48
N GLU A 153 28.16 -12.69 -1.74
CA GLU A 153 28.84 -11.98 -2.82
C GLU A 153 28.73 -10.44 -2.65
N PRO A 154 29.74 -9.63 -3.01
CA PRO A 154 29.93 -8.30 -2.40
C PRO A 154 29.16 -7.15 -3.07
N GLU A 155 28.63 -7.34 -4.29
CA GLU A 155 28.29 -6.21 -5.15
C GLU A 155 26.79 -5.92 -5.27
N SER A 156 25.90 -6.83 -4.85
CA SER A 156 24.45 -6.64 -4.98
C SER A 156 23.61 -6.97 -3.74
N SER A 157 24.23 -7.40 -2.64
CA SER A 157 23.56 -7.79 -1.39
C SER A 157 24.29 -7.28 -0.14
N ARG A 158 24.71 -6.00 -0.15
CA ARG A 158 25.17 -5.37 1.09
C ARG A 158 24.04 -5.38 2.11
N THR A 159 24.34 -5.86 3.31
CA THR A 159 23.39 -5.83 4.42
C THR A 159 23.10 -4.38 4.80
N PHE A 160 21.83 -4.06 5.07
CA PHE A 160 21.39 -2.75 5.54
C PHE A 160 22.08 -2.39 6.85
N TYR A 161 22.21 -3.36 7.76
CA TYR A 161 22.79 -3.15 9.08
C TYR A 161 23.52 -4.41 9.57
N SER A 162 24.45 -4.24 10.52
CA SER A 162 25.19 -5.34 11.14
C SER A 162 24.26 -6.32 11.85
N GLY A 163 24.39 -7.63 11.58
CA GLY A 163 23.57 -8.66 12.23
C GLY A 163 22.20 -8.89 11.58
N GLN A 164 21.94 -8.34 10.39
CA GLN A 164 20.68 -8.49 9.66
C GLN A 164 20.26 -9.95 9.46
N GLN A 165 21.20 -10.85 9.12
CA GLN A 165 20.90 -12.27 8.92
C GLN A 165 20.29 -12.91 10.18
N GLY A 166 20.83 -12.60 11.37
CA GLY A 166 20.32 -13.13 12.63
C GLY A 166 18.90 -12.65 12.93
N ILE A 167 18.66 -11.35 12.78
CA ILE A 167 17.34 -10.76 13.02
C ILE A 167 16.30 -11.32 12.03
N GLN A 168 16.62 -11.35 10.73
CA GLN A 168 15.68 -11.82 9.71
C GLN A 168 15.35 -13.31 9.87
N THR A 169 16.34 -14.14 10.19
CA THR A 169 16.11 -15.56 10.46
C THR A 169 15.23 -15.74 11.71
N ALA A 170 15.47 -14.98 12.78
CA ALA A 170 14.65 -15.03 13.99
C ALA A 170 13.20 -14.59 13.74
N LEU A 171 12.99 -13.52 12.97
CA LEU A 171 11.65 -13.03 12.59
C LEU A 171 10.88 -14.06 11.77
N ILE A 172 11.53 -14.74 10.82
CA ILE A 172 10.90 -15.80 10.03
C ILE A 172 10.55 -17.02 10.88
N ILE A 173 11.45 -17.45 11.78
CA ILE A 173 11.14 -18.55 12.71
C ILE A 173 9.91 -18.22 13.56
N LEU A 174 9.86 -17.00 14.10
CA LEU A 174 8.71 -16.53 14.89
C LEU A 174 7.41 -16.50 14.05
N ALA A 175 7.49 -16.00 12.81
CA ALA A 175 6.36 -15.98 11.89
C ALA A 175 5.86 -17.40 11.53
N VAL A 176 6.78 -18.34 11.30
CA VAL A 176 6.45 -19.74 11.00
C VAL A 176 5.83 -20.43 12.21
N ILE A 177 6.29 -20.16 13.44
CA ILE A 177 5.69 -20.68 14.69
C ILE A 177 4.26 -20.16 14.91
N CYS A 178 3.94 -18.95 14.45
CA CYS A 178 2.59 -18.39 14.56
C CYS A 178 1.55 -19.16 13.74
N ILE A 179 1.95 -19.81 12.64
CA ILE A 179 1.05 -20.59 11.77
C ILE A 179 0.44 -21.80 12.52
N PRO A 180 1.24 -22.75 13.06
CA PRO A 180 0.70 -23.86 13.83
C PRO A 180 0.06 -23.40 15.14
N TRP A 181 0.54 -22.32 15.77
CA TRP A 181 -0.12 -21.74 16.95
C TRP A 181 -1.57 -21.38 16.64
N MET A 182 -1.80 -20.62 15.55
CA MET A 182 -3.14 -20.21 15.15
C MET A 182 -3.99 -21.40 14.69
N LEU A 183 -3.42 -22.33 13.91
CA LEU A 183 -4.12 -23.52 13.42
C LEU A 183 -4.63 -24.41 14.57
N LEU A 184 -3.78 -24.66 15.56
CA LEU A 184 -4.07 -25.60 16.66
C LEU A 184 -4.81 -24.93 17.82
N GLY A 185 -4.77 -23.60 17.94
CA GLY A 185 -5.25 -22.87 19.12
C GLY A 185 -6.71 -23.14 19.47
N LYS A 186 -7.64 -22.73 18.60
CA LYS A 186 -9.09 -22.92 18.83
C LYS A 186 -9.53 -24.38 18.96
N PRO A 187 -9.11 -25.33 18.09
CA PRO A 187 -9.55 -26.71 18.21
C PRO A 187 -9.06 -27.37 19.50
N ILE A 188 -7.80 -27.14 19.91
CA ILE A 188 -7.27 -27.69 21.17
C ILE A 188 -8.00 -27.09 22.38
N TYR A 189 -8.20 -25.78 22.41
CA TYR A 189 -8.94 -25.15 23.52
C TYR A 189 -10.36 -25.71 23.65
N ARG A 190 -11.05 -25.90 22.51
CA ARG A 190 -12.39 -26.48 22.49
C ARG A 190 -12.40 -27.94 22.93
N ILE A 191 -11.43 -28.76 22.51
CA ILE A 191 -11.27 -30.16 22.98
C ILE A 191 -11.10 -30.22 24.51
N ILE A 192 -10.22 -29.39 25.07
CA ILE A 192 -9.95 -29.37 26.51
C ILE A 192 -11.19 -28.94 27.31
N MET A 193 -11.95 -27.98 26.79
CA MET A 193 -13.17 -27.49 27.43
C MET A 193 -14.38 -28.42 27.19
N ASN A 194 -14.33 -29.32 26.21
CA ASN A 194 -15.44 -30.18 25.79
C ASN A 194 -15.68 -31.43 26.65
N LYS A 195 -15.22 -31.47 27.90
CA LYS A 195 -15.60 -32.56 28.82
C LYS A 195 -17.11 -32.59 29.17
N ARG A 196 -17.94 -31.66 28.67
CA ARG A 196 -19.37 -31.53 29.02
C ARG A 196 -20.37 -31.16 27.89
N ARG A 197 -20.00 -30.95 26.62
CA ARG A 197 -20.96 -30.66 25.53
C ARG A 197 -20.75 -31.61 24.34
N ALA A 198 -21.72 -32.48 24.10
CA ALA A 198 -21.56 -33.72 23.33
C ALA A 198 -21.99 -33.67 21.85
N ASN A 199 -22.18 -32.52 21.20
CA ASN A 199 -22.76 -32.47 19.85
C ASN A 199 -22.11 -31.45 18.87
N VAL A 200 -20.82 -31.13 19.02
CA VAL A 200 -20.11 -30.36 17.98
C VAL A 200 -19.15 -31.29 17.27
N GLU A 201 -19.31 -31.43 15.96
CA GLU A 201 -18.39 -32.18 15.12
C GLU A 201 -17.03 -31.49 15.14
N MET A 202 -16.07 -32.12 15.82
CA MET A 202 -14.72 -31.56 15.96
C MET A 202 -14.08 -31.32 14.59
N SER A 203 -14.39 -32.16 13.59
CA SER A 203 -13.99 -32.01 12.19
C SER A 203 -14.37 -30.66 11.60
N GLU A 204 -15.56 -30.15 11.89
CA GLU A 204 -16.02 -28.84 11.39
C GLU A 204 -15.13 -27.70 11.91
N VAL A 205 -14.80 -27.74 13.21
CA VAL A 205 -13.93 -26.73 13.85
C VAL A 205 -12.50 -26.79 13.31
N TRP A 206 -11.98 -27.98 13.02
CA TRP A 206 -10.66 -28.14 12.39
C TRP A 206 -10.64 -27.57 10.97
N VAL A 207 -11.69 -27.81 10.18
CA VAL A 207 -11.79 -27.30 8.81
C VAL A 207 -11.94 -25.78 8.81
N GLU A 208 -12.85 -25.23 9.62
CA GLU A 208 -13.07 -23.78 9.74
C GLU A 208 -11.78 -23.05 10.14
N GLN A 209 -11.07 -23.55 11.17
CA GLN A 209 -9.82 -22.94 11.63
C GLN A 209 -8.69 -23.09 10.60
N GLY A 210 -8.67 -24.20 9.85
CA GLY A 210 -7.73 -24.40 8.75
C GLY A 210 -7.91 -23.37 7.64
N ILE A 211 -9.16 -23.16 7.21
CA ILE A 211 -9.50 -22.14 6.20
C ILE A 211 -9.13 -20.75 6.70
N HIS A 212 -9.53 -20.39 7.92
CA HIS A 212 -9.22 -19.08 8.50
C HIS A 212 -7.70 -18.82 8.59
N THR A 213 -6.91 -19.84 8.92
CA THR A 213 -5.45 -19.72 9.00
C THR A 213 -4.82 -19.45 7.64
N ILE A 214 -5.24 -20.19 6.61
CA ILE A 214 -4.74 -20.05 5.24
C ILE A 214 -5.19 -18.71 4.64
N GLU A 215 -6.46 -18.36 4.83
CA GLU A 215 -7.04 -17.10 4.37
C GLU A 215 -6.32 -15.90 4.99
N TYR A 216 -6.04 -15.93 6.30
CA TYR A 216 -5.32 -14.86 6.96
C TYR A 216 -3.89 -14.70 6.40
N PHE A 217 -3.12 -15.79 6.29
CA PHE A 217 -1.73 -15.73 5.82
C PHE A 217 -1.64 -15.24 4.37
N LEU A 218 -2.41 -15.84 3.46
CA LEU A 218 -2.44 -15.46 2.04
C LEU A 218 -3.06 -14.06 1.87
N GLY A 219 -4.08 -13.75 2.67
CA GLY A 219 -4.74 -12.45 2.73
C GLY A 219 -3.77 -11.33 3.12
N CYS A 220 -2.90 -11.52 4.11
CA CYS A 220 -1.91 -10.51 4.49
C CYS A 220 -0.98 -10.11 3.33
N ILE A 221 -0.50 -11.08 2.55
CA ILE A 221 0.34 -10.83 1.37
C ILE A 221 -0.48 -10.17 0.25
N SER A 222 -1.65 -10.72 -0.05
CA SER A 222 -2.53 -10.24 -1.12
C SER A 222 -3.03 -8.81 -0.86
N HIS A 223 -3.47 -8.52 0.37
CA HIS A 223 -3.95 -7.20 0.76
C HIS A 223 -2.83 -6.16 0.69
N THR A 224 -1.62 -6.48 1.17
CA THR A 224 -0.46 -5.56 1.05
C THR A 224 -0.17 -5.22 -0.40
N ALA A 225 -0.19 -6.22 -1.31
CA ALA A 225 -0.02 -6.00 -2.73
C ALA A 225 -1.16 -5.15 -3.35
N SER A 226 -2.40 -5.35 -2.90
CA SER A 226 -3.58 -4.61 -3.37
C SER A 226 -3.47 -3.11 -3.11
N TYR A 227 -2.75 -2.67 -2.06
CA TYR A 227 -2.52 -1.25 -1.79
C TYR A 227 -1.70 -0.53 -2.86
N LEU A 228 -0.91 -1.24 -3.69
CA LEU A 228 -0.22 -0.65 -4.85
C LEU A 228 -1.19 0.03 -5.83
N ARG A 229 -2.48 -0.29 -5.76
CA ARG A 229 -3.53 0.42 -6.49
C ARG A 229 -3.54 1.92 -6.21
N LEU A 230 -3.29 2.35 -4.97
CA LEU A 230 -3.23 3.77 -4.62
C LEU A 230 -2.13 4.48 -5.40
N TRP A 231 -0.98 3.82 -5.56
CA TRP A 231 0.11 4.32 -6.40
C TRP A 231 -0.29 4.36 -7.87
N ALA A 232 -0.78 3.26 -8.44
CA ALA A 232 -1.13 3.16 -9.85
C ALA A 232 -2.16 4.21 -10.28
N LEU A 233 -3.20 4.40 -9.46
CA LEU A 233 -4.22 5.40 -9.70
C LEU A 233 -3.67 6.83 -9.56
N SER A 234 -2.85 7.09 -8.54
CA SER A 234 -2.19 8.40 -8.39
C SER A 234 -1.22 8.72 -9.54
N LEU A 235 -0.60 7.69 -10.12
CA LEU A 235 0.25 7.84 -11.31
C LEU A 235 -0.59 8.14 -12.55
N ALA A 236 -1.65 7.36 -12.81
CA ALA A 236 -2.56 7.56 -13.93
C ALA A 236 -3.14 8.99 -13.93
N HIS A 237 -3.61 9.45 -12.78
CA HIS A 237 -4.15 10.80 -12.63
C HIS A 237 -3.14 11.89 -12.97
N ALA A 238 -1.92 11.76 -12.45
CA ALA A 238 -0.85 12.72 -12.71
C ALA A 238 -0.46 12.74 -14.20
N GLN A 239 -0.38 11.58 -14.85
CA GLN A 239 -0.03 11.47 -16.27
C GLN A 239 -1.14 12.00 -17.18
N LEU A 240 -2.41 11.67 -16.88
CA LEU A 240 -3.55 12.15 -17.67
C LEU A 240 -3.70 13.67 -17.55
N SER A 241 -3.49 14.22 -16.35
CA SER A 241 -3.50 15.67 -16.13
C SER A 241 -2.39 16.39 -16.89
N GLU A 242 -1.17 15.84 -16.90
CA GLU A 242 -0.04 16.41 -17.66
C GLU A 242 -0.33 16.37 -19.18
N VAL A 243 -0.86 15.25 -19.70
CA VAL A 243 -1.19 15.13 -21.12
C VAL A 243 -2.29 16.10 -21.54
N LEU A 244 -3.34 16.26 -20.72
CA LEU A 244 -4.41 17.24 -21.01
C LEU A 244 -3.88 18.68 -20.99
N TRP A 245 -2.94 18.98 -20.10
CA TRP A 245 -2.28 20.29 -20.07
C TRP A 245 -1.47 20.55 -21.34
N GLN A 246 -0.57 19.63 -21.70
CA GLN A 246 0.34 19.79 -22.83
C GLN A 246 -0.38 19.74 -24.19
N MET A 247 -1.40 18.90 -24.33
CA MET A 247 -2.08 18.70 -25.62
C MET A 247 -3.19 19.72 -25.89
N VAL A 248 -3.80 20.31 -24.85
CA VAL A 248 -4.93 21.25 -25.03
C VAL A 248 -4.53 22.67 -24.67
N LEU A 249 -4.19 22.94 -23.42
CA LEU A 249 -4.01 24.32 -22.94
C LEU A 249 -2.70 24.95 -23.43
N HIS A 250 -1.60 24.18 -23.50
CA HIS A 250 -0.31 24.69 -23.94
C HIS A 250 -0.37 25.28 -25.37
N ILE A 251 -1.18 24.69 -26.26
CA ILE A 251 -1.35 25.19 -27.64
C ILE A 251 -1.99 26.58 -27.64
N GLY A 252 -2.99 26.81 -26.78
CA GLY A 252 -3.64 28.11 -26.63
C GLY A 252 -2.70 29.19 -26.10
N LEU A 253 -1.77 28.81 -25.21
CA LEU A 253 -0.81 29.70 -24.56
C LEU A 253 0.44 30.02 -25.42
N SER A 254 0.77 29.20 -26.42
CA SER A 254 2.00 29.37 -27.22
C SER A 254 1.88 30.45 -28.31
N MET A 255 0.65 30.91 -28.59
CA MET A 255 0.39 31.94 -29.61
C MET A 255 0.61 33.35 -29.04
N ASN A 256 1.52 34.12 -29.66
CA ASN A 256 1.81 35.49 -29.25
C ASN A 256 0.87 36.52 -29.93
N GLY A 257 0.53 37.58 -29.19
CA GLY A 257 -0.23 38.74 -29.70
C GLY A 257 -1.72 38.73 -29.33
N TYR A 258 -2.46 39.74 -29.81
CA TYR A 258 -3.89 39.92 -29.50
C TYR A 258 -4.77 38.73 -29.96
N ILE A 259 -4.36 38.04 -31.02
CA ILE A 259 -5.02 36.81 -31.51
C ILE A 259 -4.85 35.66 -30.50
N GLY A 260 -3.71 35.59 -29.80
CA GLY A 260 -3.44 34.61 -28.76
C GLY A 260 -4.38 34.72 -27.55
N CYS A 261 -4.77 35.94 -27.16
CA CYS A 261 -5.74 36.14 -26.09
C CYS A 261 -7.12 35.55 -26.42
N ILE A 262 -7.59 35.76 -27.66
CA ILE A 262 -8.88 35.24 -28.14
C ILE A 262 -8.80 33.71 -28.27
N ALA A 263 -7.70 33.19 -28.81
CA ALA A 263 -7.46 31.75 -28.94
C ALA A 263 -7.38 31.05 -27.57
N SER A 264 -6.67 31.62 -26.60
CA SER A 264 -6.59 31.10 -25.23
C SER A 264 -7.96 31.00 -24.57
N PHE A 265 -8.83 32.01 -24.74
CA PHE A 265 -10.19 31.97 -24.20
C PHE A 265 -11.03 30.85 -24.84
N LEU A 266 -10.91 30.66 -26.16
CA LEU A 266 -11.61 29.60 -26.88
C LEU A 266 -11.11 28.20 -26.52
N VAL A 267 -9.79 28.02 -26.33
CA VAL A 267 -9.17 26.73 -25.97
C VAL A 267 -9.35 26.39 -24.48
N PHE A 268 -9.52 27.40 -23.63
CA PHE A 268 -9.77 27.21 -22.20
C PHE A 268 -11.10 26.50 -21.93
N MET A 269 -12.16 26.82 -22.68
CA MET A 269 -13.48 26.18 -22.50
C MET A 269 -13.45 24.65 -22.66
N PRO A 270 -12.93 24.07 -23.76
CA PRO A 270 -12.82 22.63 -23.88
C PRO A 270 -11.81 22.02 -22.89
N TRP A 271 -10.70 22.69 -22.58
CA TRP A 271 -9.78 22.22 -21.54
C TRP A 271 -10.47 22.09 -20.18
N SER A 272 -11.18 23.13 -19.74
CA SER A 272 -11.90 23.14 -18.47
C SER A 272 -13.03 22.10 -18.45
N CYS A 273 -13.74 21.90 -19.56
CA CYS A 273 -14.77 20.88 -19.65
C CYS A 273 -14.18 19.45 -19.53
N LEU A 274 -13.05 19.19 -20.20
CA LEU A 274 -12.38 17.87 -20.15
C LEU A 274 -11.81 17.58 -18.76
N THR A 275 -11.21 18.57 -18.09
CA THR A 275 -10.67 18.39 -16.74
C THR A 275 -11.79 18.10 -15.73
N VAL A 276 -12.93 18.80 -15.80
CA VAL A 276 -14.06 18.53 -14.90
C VAL A 276 -14.68 17.16 -15.17
N PHE A 277 -14.93 16.80 -16.43
CA PHE A 277 -15.62 15.55 -16.73
C PHE A 277 -14.73 14.32 -16.56
N ILE A 278 -13.50 14.36 -17.07
CA ILE A 278 -12.61 13.19 -17.08
C ILE A 278 -11.84 13.10 -15.75
N LEU A 279 -11.06 14.13 -15.40
CA LEU A 279 -10.17 14.06 -14.23
C LEU A 279 -10.93 14.13 -12.90
N LEU A 280 -11.98 14.96 -12.81
CA LEU A 280 -12.69 15.15 -11.55
C LEU A 280 -13.85 14.16 -11.37
N LEU A 281 -14.75 14.03 -12.35
CA LEU A 281 -15.91 13.14 -12.20
C LEU A 281 -15.55 11.67 -12.43
N MET A 282 -15.08 11.30 -13.62
CA MET A 282 -14.88 9.89 -13.96
C MET A 282 -13.75 9.25 -13.16
N GLU A 283 -12.58 9.90 -13.12
CA GLU A 283 -11.44 9.39 -12.40
C GLU A 283 -11.60 9.52 -10.87
N GLY A 284 -12.22 10.60 -10.38
CA GLY A 284 -12.57 10.74 -8.97
C GLY A 284 -13.53 9.66 -8.47
N LEU A 285 -14.54 9.28 -9.27
CA LEU A 285 -15.44 8.17 -8.95
C LEU A 285 -14.69 6.82 -8.93
N SER A 286 -13.81 6.59 -9.91
CA SER A 286 -12.95 5.39 -9.95
C SER A 286 -12.06 5.30 -8.69
N ALA A 287 -11.44 6.42 -8.31
CA ALA A 287 -10.64 6.55 -7.10
C ALA A 287 -11.43 6.21 -5.84
N PHE A 288 -12.64 6.75 -5.74
CA PHE A 288 -13.54 6.51 -4.63
C PHE A 288 -13.93 5.03 -4.51
N LEU A 289 -14.32 4.38 -5.62
CA LEU A 289 -14.69 2.97 -5.61
C LEU A 289 -13.51 2.06 -5.24
N HIS A 290 -12.30 2.41 -5.67
CA HIS A 290 -11.09 1.71 -5.26
C HIS A 290 -10.75 1.90 -3.78
N ALA A 291 -10.97 3.10 -3.23
CA ALA A 291 -10.88 3.35 -1.79
C ALA A 291 -11.95 2.57 -1.02
N LEU A 292 -13.18 2.51 -1.51
CA LEU A 292 -14.27 1.73 -0.89
C LEU A 292 -13.90 0.25 -0.87
N ARG A 293 -13.36 -0.29 -1.97
CA ARG A 293 -12.87 -1.68 -2.01
C ARG A 293 -11.83 -1.93 -0.92
N LEU A 294 -10.83 -1.06 -0.79
CA LEU A 294 -9.79 -1.13 0.25
C LEU A 294 -10.40 -1.19 1.66
N HIS A 295 -11.47 -0.45 1.91
CA HIS A 295 -12.18 -0.52 3.19
C HIS A 295 -12.97 -1.81 3.35
N TRP A 296 -13.69 -2.24 2.32
CA TRP A 296 -14.60 -3.38 2.38
C TRP A 296 -13.87 -4.72 2.45
N VAL A 297 -12.81 -4.90 1.66
CA VAL A 297 -12.12 -6.19 1.57
C VAL A 297 -10.87 -6.21 2.43
N GLU A 298 -10.02 -5.19 2.37
CA GLU A 298 -8.72 -5.22 3.04
C GLU A 298 -8.80 -4.78 4.52
N PHE A 299 -9.77 -3.95 4.89
CA PHE A 299 -9.94 -3.47 6.27
C PHE A 299 -11.02 -4.23 7.06
N GLN A 300 -12.24 -4.37 6.53
CA GLN A 300 -13.35 -5.03 7.26
C GLN A 300 -13.12 -6.53 7.49
N SER A 301 -12.43 -7.23 6.58
CA SER A 301 -12.14 -8.67 6.71
C SER A 301 -11.40 -9.04 8.00
N LYS A 302 -10.75 -8.09 8.66
CA LYS A 302 -9.93 -8.32 9.86
C LYS A 302 -10.71 -8.36 11.17
N PHE A 303 -11.87 -7.71 11.24
CA PHE A 303 -12.62 -7.56 12.50
C PHE A 303 -14.12 -7.81 12.35
N TYR A 304 -14.67 -7.69 11.14
CA TYR A 304 -16.09 -7.78 10.88
C TYR A 304 -16.50 -9.21 10.52
N LYS A 305 -17.34 -9.83 11.38
CA LYS A 305 -17.82 -11.21 11.19
C LYS A 305 -19.10 -11.34 10.36
N GLY A 306 -19.87 -10.26 10.18
CA GLY A 306 -21.05 -10.26 9.31
C GLY A 306 -22.29 -11.02 9.80
N GLU A 307 -22.33 -11.51 11.05
CA GLU A 307 -23.40 -12.38 11.57
C GLU A 307 -24.64 -11.61 12.12
N GLY A 308 -24.85 -10.35 11.72
CA GLY A 308 -25.92 -9.50 12.24
C GLY A 308 -27.18 -9.49 11.37
N TYR A 309 -28.35 -9.28 11.99
CA TYR A 309 -29.58 -8.93 11.26
C TYR A 309 -29.86 -7.43 11.39
N PRO A 310 -30.41 -6.78 10.35
CA PRO A 310 -30.80 -5.38 10.44
C PRO A 310 -31.92 -5.22 11.48
N PHE A 311 -31.82 -4.20 12.32
CA PHE A 311 -32.87 -3.88 13.27
C PHE A 311 -34.10 -3.35 12.53
N ILE A 312 -35.18 -4.12 12.54
CA ILE A 312 -36.48 -3.71 11.99
C ILE A 312 -37.37 -3.34 13.18
N PRO A 313 -37.61 -2.06 13.46
CA PRO A 313 -38.51 -1.67 14.54
C PRO A 313 -39.95 -2.04 14.17
N PHE A 314 -40.74 -2.45 15.17
CA PHE A 314 -42.18 -2.57 15.00
C PHE A 314 -42.78 -1.18 14.73
N SER A 315 -43.24 -0.96 13.50
CA SER A 315 -43.82 0.31 13.05
C SER A 315 -45.11 0.03 12.29
N PHE A 316 -46.21 0.67 12.70
CA PHE A 316 -47.51 0.54 12.04
C PHE A 316 -47.48 0.96 10.56
N ARG A 317 -46.57 1.86 10.18
CA ARG A 317 -46.38 2.27 8.78
C ARG A 317 -45.91 1.12 7.90
N LEU A 318 -45.04 0.26 8.44
CA LEU A 318 -44.47 -0.88 7.73
C LEU A 318 -45.51 -1.99 7.51
N LEU A 319 -46.42 -2.17 8.48
CA LEU A 319 -47.56 -3.10 8.37
C LEU A 319 -48.64 -2.61 7.39
N LEU A 320 -48.92 -1.31 7.34
CA LEU A 320 -49.87 -0.74 6.39
C LEU A 320 -49.38 -0.82 4.94
N ASP A 321 -48.06 -0.79 4.71
CA ASP A 321 -47.45 -0.96 3.39
C ASP A 321 -47.37 -2.45 2.96
N GLU A 322 -47.39 -3.40 3.91
CA GLU A 322 -47.34 -4.85 3.62
C GLU A 322 -48.70 -5.49 3.34
N VAL A 323 -49.81 -4.91 3.81
CA VAL A 323 -51.15 -5.42 3.50
C VAL A 323 -51.58 -4.86 2.13
N PRO A 324 -51.64 -5.68 1.07
CA PRO A 324 -52.25 -5.22 -0.17
C PRO A 324 -53.72 -4.97 0.15
N ILE A 325 -54.19 -3.76 -0.14
CA ILE A 325 -55.59 -3.41 -0.03
C ILE A 325 -56.32 -4.22 -1.11
N GLU A 326 -56.79 -5.42 -0.79
CA GLU A 326 -57.78 -6.11 -1.60
C GLU A 326 -59.08 -5.29 -1.51
N GLY A 327 -59.33 -4.53 -2.57
CA GLY A 327 -60.54 -3.73 -2.79
C GLY A 327 -61.61 -4.51 -3.53
#